data_AF-A0A936WYB7-F1
#
_entry.id   AF-A0A936WYB7-F1
#
_cell.length_a   1.000
_cell.length_b   1.000
_cell.length_c   1.000
_cell.angle_alpha   90.00
_cell.angle_beta   90.00
_cell.angle_gamma   90.00
#
_symmetry.space_group_name_H-M   'P 1'
#
loop_
_entity.id
_entity.type
_entity.pdbx_description
1 polymer ?
#
loop_
_entity_poly.entity_id
_entity_poly.type
_entity_poly.pdbx_seq_one_letter_code
_entity_poly.pdbx_strand_id
1 'polypeptide(L)'
;MKKIFTTFFACLFMFGNLQSQNVGIGTNLPTGPLSFANVLGNKVVLYGNGASAHYGFGIQANTLQMYTDAASSNISFGFGNSSVYNERMRIFNAGGDGLSLNGRIVLRNGTLPLDAAFGAGVWMYKSDNSNLLGFMGVENNQNLGFYGGPSGWGFTYDAIHSRVGIGTNIPVTRLDVAGLNNWD
;
A
#
# COMPACT_ATOMS: atom_id res chain seq x y z
N MET A 1 -44.08 46.03 -23.81
CA MET A 1 -43.95 44.60 -23.42
C MET A 1 -43.03 43.80 -24.37
N LYS A 2 -41.94 44.39 -24.90
CA LYS A 2 -41.00 43.72 -25.85
C LYS A 2 -39.56 43.57 -25.34
N LYS A 3 -39.29 43.93 -24.07
CA LYS A 3 -37.93 43.89 -23.48
C LYS A 3 -37.79 42.94 -22.29
N ILE A 4 -38.77 42.05 -22.07
CA ILE A 4 -38.76 41.09 -20.95
C ILE A 4 -38.44 39.67 -21.40
N PHE A 5 -38.37 39.41 -22.71
CA PHE A 5 -38.08 38.06 -23.24
C PHE A 5 -36.59 37.81 -23.53
N THR A 6 -35.73 38.82 -23.47
CA THR A 6 -34.32 38.68 -23.86
C THR A 6 -33.38 38.42 -22.68
N THR A 7 -33.87 38.56 -21.44
CA THR A 7 -33.03 38.42 -20.23
C THR A 7 -33.40 37.20 -19.37
N PHE A 8 -34.38 36.39 -19.79
CA PHE A 8 -34.85 35.21 -19.04
C PHE A 8 -34.44 33.87 -19.68
N PHE A 9 -33.47 33.87 -20.60
CA PHE A 9 -33.01 32.67 -21.31
C PHE A 9 -31.49 32.58 -21.47
N ALA A 10 -30.73 33.16 -20.53
CA ALA A 10 -29.28 32.93 -20.43
C ALA A 10 -28.94 31.70 -19.57
N CYS A 11 -29.94 31.02 -18.99
CA CYS A 11 -29.75 29.82 -18.17
C CYS A 11 -30.38 28.54 -18.75
N LEU A 12 -30.81 28.54 -20.01
CA LEU A 12 -31.42 27.36 -20.62
C LEU A 12 -30.86 27.10 -22.03
N PHE A 13 -29.89 26.18 -22.07
CA PHE A 13 -29.43 25.36 -23.21
C PHE A 13 -29.40 26.00 -24.61
N MET A 14 -28.20 26.33 -25.09
CA MET A 14 -27.92 26.48 -26.53
C MET A 14 -26.80 25.52 -26.94
N PHE A 15 -27.11 24.73 -27.96
CA PHE A 15 -26.59 23.42 -28.28
C PHE A 15 -25.32 23.45 -29.14
N GLY A 16 -24.40 22.53 -28.84
CA GLY A 16 -23.34 22.07 -29.73
C GLY A 16 -22.80 20.75 -29.21
N ASN A 17 -23.36 19.63 -29.70
CA ASN A 17 -23.05 18.24 -29.31
C ASN A 17 -23.02 17.95 -27.80
N LEU A 18 -24.12 17.38 -27.27
CA LEU A 18 -24.16 16.70 -25.96
C LEU A 18 -23.35 15.37 -25.95
N GLN A 19 -22.22 15.30 -26.65
CA GLN A 19 -21.30 14.18 -26.49
C GLN A 19 -20.56 14.35 -25.16
N SER A 20 -21.00 13.65 -24.12
CA SER A 20 -20.28 13.39 -22.87
C SER A 20 -19.35 14.54 -22.42
N GLN A 21 -19.92 15.69 -22.05
CA GLN A 21 -19.10 16.74 -21.44
C GLN A 21 -18.57 16.24 -20.10
N ASN A 22 -17.25 16.18 -20.00
CA ASN A 22 -16.58 15.86 -18.75
C ASN A 22 -16.84 16.96 -17.71
N VAL A 23 -16.97 16.58 -16.45
CA VAL A 23 -17.10 17.50 -15.32
C VAL A 23 -15.70 17.93 -14.86
N GLY A 24 -15.40 19.22 -14.96
CA GLY A 24 -14.20 19.82 -14.37
C GLY A 24 -14.51 20.49 -13.04
N ILE A 25 -13.80 20.14 -11.97
CA ILE A 25 -13.84 20.85 -10.68
C ILE A 25 -12.51 21.59 -10.49
N GLY A 26 -12.56 22.91 -10.62
CA GLY A 26 -11.36 23.77 -10.59
C GLY A 26 -10.48 23.67 -11.84
N THR A 27 -10.99 23.11 -12.94
CA THR A 27 -10.29 23.02 -14.23
C THR A 27 -11.25 23.21 -15.39
N ASN A 28 -10.80 23.86 -16.46
CA ASN A 28 -11.53 24.01 -17.71
C ASN A 28 -11.09 23.00 -18.78
N LEU A 29 -10.10 22.16 -18.47
CA LEU A 29 -9.54 21.14 -19.35
C LEU A 29 -9.66 19.75 -18.69
N PRO A 30 -10.88 19.23 -18.51
CA PRO A 30 -11.05 17.91 -17.91
C PRO A 30 -10.57 16.80 -18.84
N THR A 31 -9.67 15.94 -18.36
CA THR A 31 -9.03 14.85 -19.12
C THR A 31 -9.77 13.51 -19.03
N GLY A 32 -10.87 13.45 -18.27
CA GLY A 32 -11.78 12.31 -18.16
C GLY A 32 -13.14 12.75 -17.59
N PRO A 33 -14.15 11.85 -17.54
CA PRO A 33 -15.54 12.19 -17.18
C PRO A 33 -15.70 13.04 -15.92
N LEU A 34 -14.82 12.87 -14.93
CA LEU A 34 -14.62 13.78 -13.82
C LEU A 34 -13.13 14.09 -13.69
N SER A 35 -12.77 15.37 -13.64
CA SER A 35 -11.37 15.82 -13.48
C SER A 35 -11.28 16.95 -12.47
N PHE A 36 -10.22 16.94 -11.67
CA PHE A 36 -9.91 18.00 -10.71
C PHE A 36 -8.76 18.88 -11.22
N ALA A 37 -8.63 20.09 -10.69
CA ALA A 37 -7.47 20.96 -10.90
C ALA A 37 -6.13 20.21 -10.67
N ASN A 38 -5.14 20.46 -11.54
CA ASN A 38 -3.77 19.94 -11.42
C ASN A 38 -2.96 20.72 -10.37
N VAL A 39 -3.41 20.64 -9.13
CA VAL A 39 -2.79 21.22 -7.93
C VAL A 39 -2.76 20.16 -6.83
N LEU A 40 -1.88 20.29 -5.84
CA LEU A 40 -1.85 19.35 -4.71
C LEU A 40 -3.00 19.63 -3.72
N GLY A 41 -3.27 18.67 -2.83
CA GLY A 41 -4.24 18.79 -1.74
C GLY A 41 -5.46 17.87 -1.87
N ASN A 42 -6.46 18.13 -1.03
CA ASN A 42 -7.70 17.36 -0.93
C ASN A 42 -8.52 17.46 -2.22
N LYS A 43 -8.96 16.32 -2.76
CA LYS A 43 -9.71 16.23 -4.02
C LYS A 43 -11.18 15.88 -3.80
N VAL A 44 -11.45 14.90 -2.95
CA VAL A 44 -12.81 14.49 -2.60
C VAL A 44 -12.92 14.41 -1.08
N VAL A 45 -13.88 15.13 -0.51
CA VAL A 45 -14.26 15.04 0.90
C VAL A 45 -15.51 14.16 0.99
N LEU A 46 -15.45 13.11 1.79
CA LEU A 46 -16.54 12.15 2.00
C LEU A 46 -17.36 12.48 3.25
N TYR A 47 -16.69 12.89 4.33
CA TYR A 47 -17.32 13.23 5.61
C TYR A 47 -16.43 14.16 6.45
N GLY A 48 -17.04 14.99 7.29
CA GLY A 48 -16.36 15.92 8.21
C GLY A 48 -16.66 17.38 7.91
N ASN A 49 -16.65 18.23 8.94
CA ASN A 49 -16.93 19.66 8.86
C ASN A 49 -15.70 20.45 9.36
N GLY A 50 -15.20 21.40 8.57
CA GLY A 50 -14.02 22.21 8.92
C GLY A 50 -13.09 22.42 7.73
N ALA A 51 -11.91 23.02 7.95
CA ALA A 51 -10.91 23.22 6.92
C ALA A 51 -9.83 22.12 6.85
N SER A 52 -9.74 21.26 7.89
CA SER A 52 -8.57 20.38 8.08
C SER A 52 -8.88 18.96 8.56
N ALA A 53 -10.13 18.62 8.92
CA ALA A 53 -10.47 17.32 9.50
C ALA A 53 -11.58 16.65 8.67
N HIS A 54 -11.17 15.82 7.71
CA HIS A 54 -12.08 15.11 6.82
C HIS A 54 -11.63 13.68 6.56
N TYR A 55 -12.59 12.83 6.22
CA TYR A 55 -12.33 11.59 5.51
C TYR A 55 -12.38 11.85 4.01
N GLY A 56 -11.42 11.37 3.24
CA GLY A 56 -11.40 11.67 1.81
C GLY A 56 -10.25 11.12 0.99
N PHE A 57 -10.15 11.65 -0.22
CA PHE A 57 -9.10 11.38 -1.19
C PHE A 57 -8.33 12.66 -1.53
N GLY A 58 -7.01 12.56 -1.62
CA GLY A 58 -6.11 13.68 -1.86
C GLY A 58 -4.95 13.31 -2.76
N ILE A 59 -4.24 14.32 -3.26
CA ILE A 59 -3.01 14.14 -4.04
C ILE A 59 -1.92 14.96 -3.39
N GLN A 60 -0.77 14.33 -3.13
CA GLN A 60 0.49 15.00 -2.83
C GLN A 60 1.57 14.65 -3.84
N ALA A 61 2.72 15.31 -3.76
CA ALA A 61 3.85 15.02 -4.64
C ALA A 61 4.13 13.50 -4.66
N ASN A 62 4.03 12.91 -5.86
CA ASN A 62 4.21 11.47 -6.12
C ASN A 62 3.32 10.53 -5.27
N THR A 63 2.22 11.02 -4.69
CA THR A 63 1.45 10.26 -3.70
C THR A 63 -0.06 10.45 -3.90
N LEU A 64 -0.79 9.37 -4.14
CA LEU A 64 -2.24 9.31 -3.94
C LEU A 64 -2.52 9.07 -2.45
N GLN A 65 -3.47 9.82 -1.89
CA GLN A 65 -3.83 9.72 -0.48
C GLN A 65 -5.28 9.27 -0.33
N MET A 66 -5.49 8.27 0.51
CA MET A 66 -6.73 8.06 1.25
C MET A 66 -6.45 8.47 2.68
N TYR A 67 -7.22 9.41 3.23
CA TYR A 67 -6.94 9.99 4.53
C TYR A 67 -8.19 10.05 5.41
N THR A 68 -7.94 10.10 6.71
CA THR A 68 -8.95 10.23 7.76
C THR A 68 -8.81 11.57 8.46
N ASP A 69 -9.79 11.91 9.28
CA ASP A 69 -9.94 13.21 9.94
C ASP A 69 -8.97 13.44 11.11
N ALA A 70 -8.48 12.36 11.74
CA ALA A 70 -7.66 12.42 12.94
C ALA A 70 -6.62 11.28 13.00
N ALA A 71 -5.56 11.49 13.78
CA ALA A 71 -4.49 10.51 13.95
C ALA A 71 -4.94 9.16 14.55
N SER A 72 -6.08 9.11 15.24
CA SER A 72 -6.63 7.85 15.76
C SER A 72 -7.65 7.18 14.83
N SER A 73 -8.01 7.82 13.72
CA SER A 73 -9.03 7.31 12.80
C SER A 73 -8.41 6.34 11.80
N ASN A 74 -8.88 5.10 11.79
CA ASN A 74 -8.34 4.00 11.00
C ASN A 74 -8.90 3.96 9.57
N ILE A 75 -8.25 3.18 8.70
CA ILE A 75 -8.73 2.89 7.34
C ILE A 75 -8.98 1.39 7.23
N SER A 76 -10.21 0.99 6.88
CA SER A 76 -10.61 -0.42 6.74
C SER A 76 -11.03 -0.77 5.32
N PHE A 77 -10.73 -1.99 4.90
CA PHE A 77 -11.15 -2.60 3.63
C PHE A 77 -11.94 -3.87 3.90
N GLY A 78 -13.06 -4.06 3.20
CA GLY A 78 -14.06 -5.06 3.54
C GLY A 78 -15.31 -4.95 2.67
N PHE A 79 -16.36 -5.68 3.03
CA PHE A 79 -17.62 -5.74 2.27
C PHE A 79 -18.85 -5.72 3.18
N GLY A 80 -20.03 -5.47 2.60
CA GLY A 80 -21.26 -5.22 3.36
C GLY A 80 -21.52 -3.72 3.56
N ASN A 81 -22.61 -3.39 4.25
CA ASN A 81 -22.93 -2.00 4.60
C ASN A 81 -22.27 -1.62 5.94
N SER A 82 -22.26 -0.33 6.29
CA SER A 82 -21.62 0.15 7.53
C SER A 82 -22.20 -0.45 8.81
N SER A 83 -23.47 -0.87 8.81
CA SER A 83 -24.12 -1.52 9.96
C SER A 83 -23.80 -3.01 10.09
N VAL A 84 -23.34 -3.66 9.01
CA VAL A 84 -23.03 -5.10 8.93
C VAL A 84 -21.75 -5.30 8.11
N TYR A 85 -20.70 -4.56 8.46
CA TYR A 85 -19.45 -4.54 7.72
C TYR A 85 -18.58 -5.74 8.07
N ASN A 86 -18.13 -6.45 7.05
CA ASN A 86 -17.20 -7.58 7.15
C ASN A 86 -15.80 -7.10 6.77
N GLU A 87 -14.99 -6.83 7.78
CA GLU A 87 -13.61 -6.37 7.59
C GLU A 87 -12.68 -7.49 7.10
N ARG A 88 -11.84 -7.14 6.12
CA ARG A 88 -10.81 -8.01 5.52
C ARG A 88 -9.39 -7.52 5.81
N MET A 89 -9.21 -6.20 5.97
CA MET A 89 -7.94 -5.56 6.26
C MET A 89 -8.19 -4.22 6.98
N ARG A 90 -7.30 -3.83 7.89
CA ARG A 90 -7.31 -2.50 8.50
C ARG A 90 -5.91 -1.94 8.70
N ILE A 91 -5.72 -0.68 8.34
CA ILE A 91 -4.57 0.15 8.72
C ILE A 91 -4.93 0.91 9.99
N PHE A 92 -4.11 0.75 11.02
CA PHE A 92 -4.30 1.43 12.30
C PHE A 92 -3.37 2.64 12.37
N ASN A 93 -3.92 3.80 12.70
CA ASN A 93 -3.13 5.03 12.82
C ASN A 93 -2.68 5.33 14.26
N ALA A 94 -3.13 4.53 15.23
CA ALA A 94 -2.73 4.62 16.62
C ALA A 94 -2.58 3.22 17.26
N GLY A 95 -1.77 3.13 18.30
CA GLY A 95 -1.48 1.87 18.99
C GLY A 95 -0.22 1.18 18.48
N GLY A 96 0.01 -0.06 18.92
CA GLY A 96 1.18 -0.85 18.56
C GLY A 96 1.07 -1.60 17.22
N ASP A 97 -0.16 -1.77 16.73
CA ASP A 97 -0.41 -2.43 15.45
C ASP A 97 -0.46 -1.40 14.32
N GLY A 98 0.16 -1.69 13.18
CA GLY A 98 0.05 -0.87 11.96
C GLY A 98 -0.93 -1.44 10.92
N LEU A 99 -1.09 -2.77 10.89
CA LEU A 99 -1.91 -3.48 9.91
C LEU A 99 -2.47 -4.78 10.50
N SER A 100 -3.76 -5.02 10.32
CA SER A 100 -4.38 -6.34 10.56
C SER A 100 -5.04 -6.86 9.28
N LEU A 101 -5.01 -8.20 9.12
CA LEU A 101 -5.59 -8.93 8.00
C LEU A 101 -6.47 -10.05 8.54
N ASN A 102 -7.67 -10.18 8.00
CA ASN A 102 -8.56 -11.32 8.27
C ASN A 102 -8.27 -12.46 7.26
N GLY A 103 -7.01 -12.83 7.08
CA GLY A 103 -6.59 -13.80 6.07
C GLY A 103 -5.08 -13.94 6.00
N ARG A 104 -4.58 -14.66 4.99
CA ARG A 104 -3.14 -14.80 4.76
C ARG A 104 -2.62 -13.65 3.90
N ILE A 105 -1.40 -13.19 4.21
CA ILE A 105 -0.61 -12.34 3.30
C ILE A 105 0.14 -13.22 2.30
N VAL A 106 0.23 -12.76 1.05
CA VAL A 106 1.07 -13.37 0.01
C VAL A 106 2.03 -12.30 -0.48
N LEU A 107 3.33 -12.58 -0.38
CA LEU A 107 4.40 -11.67 -0.79
C LEU A 107 5.03 -12.18 -2.08
N ARG A 108 5.23 -11.30 -3.06
CA ARG A 108 5.84 -11.61 -4.37
C ARG A 108 6.85 -10.53 -4.71
N ASN A 109 7.97 -10.91 -5.33
CA ASN A 109 8.87 -9.95 -5.94
C ASN A 109 8.13 -9.30 -7.14
N GLY A 110 8.07 -7.98 -7.17
CA GLY A 110 7.38 -7.18 -8.19
C GLY A 110 8.27 -6.69 -9.32
N THR A 111 9.58 -6.96 -9.31
CA THR A 111 10.50 -6.49 -10.36
C THR A 111 10.36 -7.33 -11.64
N LEU A 112 10.29 -6.66 -12.80
CA LEU A 112 10.48 -7.25 -14.12
C LEU A 112 11.62 -6.50 -14.85
N PRO A 113 12.75 -7.16 -15.17
CA PRO A 113 13.07 -8.58 -14.90
C PRO A 113 13.19 -8.90 -13.39
N LEU A 114 13.13 -10.18 -13.04
CA LEU A 114 13.27 -10.65 -11.66
C LEU A 114 14.66 -10.29 -11.13
N ASP A 115 14.72 -9.41 -10.14
CA ASP A 115 15.95 -9.11 -9.42
C ASP A 115 16.12 -10.11 -8.26
N ALA A 116 17.16 -10.93 -8.35
CA ALA A 116 17.49 -11.92 -7.33
C ALA A 116 17.85 -11.29 -5.97
N ALA A 117 18.18 -10.00 -5.92
CA ALA A 117 18.44 -9.28 -4.68
C ALA A 117 17.17 -8.91 -3.90
N PHE A 118 15.98 -8.97 -4.52
CA PHE A 118 14.72 -8.54 -3.91
C PHE A 118 13.72 -9.69 -3.76
N GLY A 119 14.15 -10.77 -3.10
CA GLY A 119 13.26 -11.86 -2.70
C GLY A 119 12.05 -11.38 -1.90
N ALA A 120 10.95 -12.13 -1.96
CA ALA A 120 9.74 -11.82 -1.20
C ALA A 120 9.99 -12.00 0.32
N GLY A 121 9.54 -11.05 1.14
CA GLY A 121 9.68 -11.15 2.60
C GLY A 121 9.38 -9.86 3.34
N VAL A 122 9.76 -9.81 4.61
CA VAL A 122 9.52 -8.70 5.54
C VAL A 122 10.83 -8.24 6.16
N TRP A 123 11.09 -6.94 6.04
CA TRP A 123 12.18 -6.27 6.74
C TRP A 123 11.75 -5.90 8.16
N MET A 124 12.63 -6.18 9.12
CA MET A 124 12.45 -5.83 10.53
C MET A 124 13.44 -4.73 10.90
N TYR A 125 12.99 -3.73 11.65
CA TYR A 125 13.84 -2.70 12.24
C TYR A 125 14.39 -3.15 13.59
N LYS A 126 15.48 -2.52 14.03
CA LYS A 126 15.92 -2.56 15.43
C LYS A 126 14.82 -2.01 16.33
N SER A 127 14.79 -2.44 17.59
CA SER A 127 13.79 -1.99 18.56
C SER A 127 13.82 -0.48 18.83
N ASP A 128 14.95 0.18 18.54
CA ASP A 128 15.13 1.63 18.63
C ASP A 128 14.79 2.39 17.33
N ASN A 129 14.33 1.68 16.29
CA ASN A 129 14.04 2.21 14.96
C ASN A 129 15.22 2.90 14.25
N SER A 130 16.45 2.71 14.72
CA SER A 130 17.63 3.39 14.16
C SER A 130 18.05 2.87 12.79
N ASN A 131 17.78 1.58 12.52
CA ASN A 131 18.15 0.93 11.27
C ASN A 131 17.41 -0.40 11.09
N LEU A 132 17.54 -1.01 9.90
CA LEU A 132 17.13 -2.38 9.64
C LEU A 132 17.94 -3.35 10.52
N LEU A 133 17.25 -4.28 11.19
CA LEU A 133 17.84 -5.37 11.98
C LEU A 133 18.11 -6.59 11.10
N GLY A 134 17.15 -6.97 10.26
CA GLY A 134 17.23 -8.15 9.42
C GLY A 134 16.01 -8.35 8.54
N PHE A 135 16.08 -9.35 7.67
CA PHE A 135 15.03 -9.71 6.72
C PHE A 135 14.61 -11.17 6.94
N MET A 136 13.30 -11.41 6.90
CA MET A 136 12.72 -12.74 6.91
C MET A 136 12.04 -12.97 5.56
N GLY A 137 12.52 -13.93 4.77
CA GLY A 137 11.98 -14.11 3.43
C GLY A 137 12.69 -15.16 2.60
N VAL A 138 12.55 -15.02 1.28
CA VAL A 138 13.08 -15.93 0.27
C VAL A 138 14.45 -15.44 -0.19
N GLU A 139 15.44 -16.32 -0.16
CA GLU A 139 16.79 -16.05 -0.68
C GLU A 139 16.84 -16.24 -2.20
N ASN A 140 16.25 -17.34 -2.67
CA ASN A 140 16.27 -17.75 -4.06
C ASN A 140 15.09 -18.71 -4.34
N ASN A 141 15.06 -19.35 -5.50
CA ASN A 141 13.97 -20.25 -5.89
C ASN A 141 13.89 -21.56 -5.06
N GLN A 142 14.82 -21.80 -4.14
CA GLN A 142 14.92 -23.02 -3.34
C GLN A 142 14.88 -22.73 -1.82
N ASN A 143 15.49 -21.63 -1.39
CA ASN A 143 15.74 -21.34 0.02
C ASN A 143 14.87 -20.19 0.56
N LEU A 144 14.35 -20.37 1.78
CA LEU A 144 13.82 -19.29 2.62
C LEU A 144 14.53 -19.25 3.97
N GLY A 145 14.53 -18.11 4.67
CA GLY A 145 15.26 -18.01 5.92
C GLY A 145 15.28 -16.63 6.58
N PHE A 146 16.35 -16.41 7.35
CA PHE A 146 16.63 -15.16 8.06
C PHE A 146 17.98 -14.58 7.62
N TYR A 147 17.94 -13.36 7.12
CA TYR A 147 19.10 -12.57 6.70
C TYR A 147 19.39 -11.46 7.72
N GLY A 148 20.65 -11.29 8.11
CA GLY A 148 21.07 -10.21 9.02
C GLY A 148 22.36 -10.52 9.78
N GLY A 149 22.93 -9.50 10.43
CA GLY A 149 24.23 -9.59 11.11
C GLY A 149 25.44 -9.44 10.17
N PRO A 150 26.66 -9.81 10.59
CA PRO A 150 27.88 -9.58 9.80
C PRO A 150 28.04 -10.45 8.54
N SER A 151 27.21 -11.48 8.32
CA SER A 151 27.52 -12.53 7.33
C SER A 151 26.32 -13.13 6.57
N GLY A 152 25.31 -12.33 6.22
CA GLY A 152 24.27 -12.73 5.26
C GLY A 152 23.15 -13.62 5.82
N TRP A 153 22.81 -14.71 5.11
CA TRP A 153 21.75 -15.66 5.50
C TRP A 153 22.24 -16.61 6.59
N GLY A 154 21.91 -16.31 7.86
CA GLY A 154 22.38 -17.08 9.02
C GLY A 154 21.60 -18.38 9.26
N PHE A 155 20.34 -18.43 8.85
CA PHE A 155 19.47 -19.61 8.94
C PHE A 155 18.69 -19.75 7.65
N THR A 156 18.69 -20.95 7.07
CA THR A 156 17.96 -21.26 5.84
C THR A 156 17.22 -22.59 5.92
N TYR A 157 16.13 -22.68 5.16
CA TYR A 157 15.40 -23.91 4.89
C TYR A 157 15.30 -24.10 3.38
N ASP A 158 15.88 -25.20 2.89
CA ASP A 158 15.72 -25.65 1.50
C ASP A 158 14.34 -26.29 1.37
N ALA A 159 13.42 -25.55 0.76
CA ALA A 159 12.03 -25.95 0.61
C ALA A 159 11.83 -27.10 -0.39
N ILE A 160 12.80 -27.33 -1.28
CA ILE A 160 12.74 -28.39 -2.29
C ILE A 160 13.18 -29.72 -1.67
N HIS A 161 14.24 -29.71 -0.86
CA HIS A 161 14.81 -30.94 -0.28
C HIS A 161 14.54 -31.14 1.21
N SER A 162 13.82 -30.22 1.86
CA SER A 162 13.46 -30.28 3.29
C SER A 162 14.66 -30.38 4.24
N ARG A 163 15.64 -29.49 4.06
CA ARG A 163 16.90 -29.43 4.84
C ARG A 163 17.05 -28.08 5.53
N VAL A 164 17.70 -28.06 6.69
CA VAL A 164 17.98 -26.84 7.47
C VAL A 164 19.48 -26.55 7.45
N GLY A 165 19.83 -25.30 7.13
CA GLY A 165 21.19 -24.78 7.21
C GLY A 165 21.33 -23.75 8.33
N ILE A 166 22.40 -23.87 9.12
CA ILE A 166 22.83 -22.86 10.10
C ILE A 166 24.23 -22.39 9.72
N GLY A 167 24.36 -21.11 9.35
CA GLY A 167 25.61 -20.55 8.82
C GLY A 167 25.96 -21.02 7.40
N THR A 168 25.08 -21.77 6.74
CA THR A 168 25.20 -22.19 5.34
C THR A 168 23.85 -22.05 4.64
N ASN A 169 23.88 -21.69 3.35
CA ASN A 169 22.72 -21.64 2.46
C ASN A 169 22.67 -22.81 1.46
N ILE A 170 23.56 -23.80 1.61
CA ILE A 170 23.60 -25.01 0.76
C ILE A 170 23.67 -26.26 1.66
N PRO A 171 22.62 -26.56 2.45
CA PRO A 171 22.64 -27.74 3.33
C PRO A 171 22.64 -29.04 2.52
N VAL A 172 23.60 -29.94 2.78
CA VAL A 172 23.69 -31.25 2.09
C VAL A 172 23.08 -32.40 2.88
N THR A 173 22.89 -32.22 4.19
CA THR A 173 22.16 -33.17 5.05
C THR A 173 20.92 -32.49 5.66
N ARG A 174 20.12 -33.23 6.45
CA ARG A 174 18.87 -32.69 7.02
C ARG A 174 19.10 -31.52 7.96
N LEU A 175 20.19 -31.54 8.72
CA LEU A 175 20.68 -30.44 9.54
C LEU A 175 22.16 -30.26 9.23
N ASP A 176 22.49 -29.13 8.64
CA ASP A 176 23.86 -28.78 8.27
C ASP A 176 24.27 -27.51 9.02
N VAL A 177 25.35 -27.58 9.77
CA VAL A 177 25.88 -26.46 10.57
C VAL A 177 27.29 -26.18 10.11
N ALA A 178 27.56 -24.95 9.69
CA ALA A 178 28.89 -24.56 9.27
C ALA A 178 29.85 -24.37 10.48
N GLY A 179 30.93 -25.14 10.55
CA GLY A 179 32.01 -24.97 11.54
C GLY A 179 32.58 -26.29 12.09
N LEU A 180 33.78 -26.23 12.68
CA LEU A 180 34.36 -27.35 13.43
C LEU A 180 33.52 -27.62 14.68
N ASN A 181 32.80 -28.74 14.66
CA ASN A 181 32.25 -29.36 15.84
C ASN A 181 33.42 -29.70 16.78
N ASN A 182 33.64 -28.90 17.83
CA ASN A 182 34.59 -29.18 18.93
C ASN A 182 34.16 -30.38 19.79
N TRP A 183 33.64 -31.43 19.16
CA TRP A 183 33.18 -32.67 19.80
C TRP A 183 34.09 -33.86 19.48
N ASP A 184 35.28 -33.60 18.90
CA ASP A 184 36.40 -34.54 18.81
C ASP A 184 37.51 -34.14 19.81
#